data_AF-A0A971A6T9-F1
#
_entry.id   AF-A0A971A6T9-F1
#
_cell.length_a   1.000
_cell.length_b   1.000
_cell.length_c   1.000
_cell.angle_alpha   90.00
_cell.angle_beta   90.00
_cell.angle_gamma   90.00
#
_symmetry.space_group_name_H-M   'P 1'
#
loop_
_entity.id
_entity.type
_entity.pdbx_description
1 polymer ?
#
loop_
_entity_poly.entity_id
_entity_poly.type
_entity_poly.pdbx_seq_one_letter_code
_entity_poly.pdbx_strand_id
1 'polypeptide(L)'
;MFRFIKSISLVVQILVPVIALIFFLPVPFLSLEPPYAIPQDGIHHDIGQVISRLPHWAPVLASLLVTLAAALMLNTSDRKHVLTGRRSYAIAFVFIFLIASSGQAFFFHPAFLAGLLILNGNRYLLEQYKTESSYPLVFSQAFNWSLAGVIYPPVFFILPAVVIGMVLMGSATLRHFLVLLAGLITPIILVLAIWFLTGQLDYEMASIQEWFALRIDFIPNFLRSNWLILGWLLLILVCIIIASVGYRNPRVQSRRLFQVNFIQFILTLGIPFFVPLVGPEIIRILLVPGTYFLTFWLLEVDREWKRNLFFIMMLASWLTFLLSHTIYTL
;
A
#
# COMPACT_ATOMS: atom_id res chain seq x y z
N MET A 1 24.73 6.63 6.22
CA MET A 1 23.60 5.73 5.89
C MET A 1 23.16 5.84 4.44
N PHE A 2 22.82 7.03 3.93
CA PHE A 2 22.21 7.16 2.60
C PHE A 2 23.12 6.74 1.41
N ARG A 3 24.44 6.94 1.51
CA ARG A 3 25.39 6.48 0.48
C ARG A 3 25.31 4.96 0.25
N PHE A 4 25.06 4.20 1.31
CA PHE A 4 24.92 2.74 1.26
C PHE A 4 23.63 2.34 0.51
N ILE A 5 22.53 3.03 0.82
CA ILE A 5 21.20 2.81 0.22
C ILE A 5 21.20 3.05 -1.30
N LYS A 6 22.05 3.97 -1.80
CA LYS A 6 22.22 4.24 -3.23
C LYS A 6 22.99 3.14 -3.98
N SER A 7 23.72 2.26 -3.29
CA SER A 7 24.57 1.27 -3.96
C SER A 7 23.76 0.09 -4.51
N ILE A 8 24.22 -0.50 -5.62
CA ILE A 8 23.58 -1.64 -6.29
C ILE A 8 24.20 -2.98 -5.81
N SER A 9 24.98 -2.95 -4.72
CA SER A 9 25.70 -4.13 -4.26
C SER A 9 24.75 -5.22 -3.74
N LEU A 10 25.14 -6.49 -3.93
CA LEU A 10 24.42 -7.65 -3.38
C LEU A 10 24.21 -7.53 -1.86
N VAL A 11 25.18 -6.92 -1.17
CA VAL A 11 25.12 -6.65 0.28
C VAL A 11 23.88 -5.83 0.64
N VAL A 12 23.55 -4.81 -0.16
CA VAL A 12 22.35 -4.00 0.06
C VAL A 12 21.08 -4.82 -0.09
N GLN A 13 21.03 -5.74 -1.07
CA GLN A 13 19.87 -6.61 -1.27
C GLN A 13 19.64 -7.56 -0.09
N ILE A 14 20.72 -8.07 0.52
CA ILE A 14 20.65 -8.89 1.74
C ILE A 14 20.28 -8.03 2.96
N LEU A 15 20.68 -6.76 2.99
CA LEU A 15 20.36 -5.87 4.10
C LEU A 15 18.86 -5.53 4.18
N VAL A 16 18.13 -5.53 3.06
CA VAL A 16 16.68 -5.27 3.02
C VAL A 16 15.89 -6.21 3.97
N PRO A 17 15.98 -7.56 3.84
CA PRO A 17 15.30 -8.47 4.74
C PRO A 17 15.81 -8.41 6.18
N VAL A 18 17.11 -8.17 6.37
CA VAL A 18 17.69 -8.03 7.72
C VAL A 18 17.11 -6.81 8.45
N ILE A 19 16.99 -5.66 7.78
CA ILE A 19 16.38 -4.46 8.38
C ILE A 19 14.91 -4.69 8.70
N ALA A 20 14.15 -5.31 7.80
CA ALA A 20 12.75 -5.63 8.09
C ALA A 20 12.63 -6.54 9.31
N LEU A 21 13.48 -7.56 9.42
CA LEU A 21 13.51 -8.45 10.57
C LEU A 21 13.83 -7.67 11.87
N ILE A 22 14.82 -6.78 11.84
CA ILE A 22 15.15 -5.92 13.01
C ILE A 22 13.95 -5.10 13.46
N PHE A 23 13.18 -4.51 12.54
CA PHE A 23 12.01 -3.70 12.91
C PHE A 23 10.83 -4.53 13.43
N PHE A 24 10.64 -5.74 12.91
CA PHE A 24 9.53 -6.61 13.29
C PHE A 24 9.83 -7.47 14.52
N LEU A 25 11.10 -7.77 14.82
CA LEU A 25 11.50 -8.66 15.92
C LEU A 25 10.97 -8.25 17.31
N PRO A 26 10.93 -6.96 17.69
CA PRO A 26 10.41 -6.56 19.01
C PRO A 26 8.89 -6.69 19.14
N VAL A 27 8.15 -6.69 18.02
CA VAL A 27 6.70 -6.51 18.01
C VAL A 27 5.92 -7.66 18.66
N PRO A 28 6.25 -8.96 18.44
CA PRO A 28 5.56 -10.06 19.09
C PRO A 28 5.61 -10.05 20.62
N PHE A 29 6.58 -9.31 21.19
CA PHE A 29 6.75 -9.17 22.63
C PHE A 29 5.98 -7.98 23.21
N LEU A 30 5.33 -7.18 22.36
CA LEU A 30 4.45 -6.10 22.77
C LEU A 30 3.02 -6.62 22.88
N SER A 31 2.35 -6.35 24.00
CA SER A 31 0.93 -6.66 24.21
C SER A 31 0.05 -5.69 23.42
N LEU A 32 0.07 -5.81 22.09
CA LEU A 32 -0.71 -4.96 21.20
C LEU A 32 -2.05 -5.63 20.90
N GLU A 33 -3.13 -4.88 21.08
CA GLU A 33 -4.41 -5.25 20.51
C GLU A 33 -4.43 -4.91 19.01
N PRO A 34 -5.08 -5.74 18.17
CA PRO A 34 -5.23 -5.44 16.75
C PRO A 34 -6.00 -4.11 16.61
N PRO A 35 -5.41 -3.09 15.96
CA PRO A 35 -5.94 -1.72 16.00
C PRO A 35 -7.07 -1.46 14.98
N TYR A 36 -7.69 -2.50 14.42
CA TYR A 36 -8.64 -2.38 13.32
C TYR A 36 -10.03 -2.89 13.70
N ALA A 37 -11.04 -2.17 13.23
CA ALA A 37 -12.43 -2.59 13.33
C ALA A 37 -12.66 -3.73 12.33
N ILE A 38 -13.04 -4.89 12.84
CA ILE A 38 -13.50 -6.00 12.02
C ILE A 38 -15.02 -5.81 11.86
N PRO A 39 -15.58 -5.92 10.64
CA PRO A 39 -17.03 -5.99 10.47
C PRO A 39 -17.64 -7.01 11.43
N GLN A 40 -18.89 -6.79 11.84
CA GLN A 40 -19.55 -7.73 12.75
C GLN A 40 -19.84 -9.06 12.05
N ASP A 41 -19.99 -9.03 10.72
CA ASP A 41 -20.34 -10.17 9.89
C ASP A 41 -19.47 -10.28 8.63
N GLY A 42 -19.56 -11.43 7.95
CA GLY A 42 -18.93 -11.75 6.66
C GLY A 42 -17.57 -12.44 6.78
N ILE A 43 -16.99 -12.79 5.64
CA ILE A 43 -15.70 -13.50 5.55
C ILE A 43 -14.56 -12.77 6.27
N HIS A 44 -14.61 -11.44 6.33
CA HIS A 44 -13.62 -10.64 7.06
C HIS A 44 -13.71 -10.85 8.56
N HIS A 45 -14.92 -11.04 9.08
CA HIS A 45 -15.15 -11.41 10.47
C HIS A 45 -14.54 -12.77 10.78
N ASP A 46 -14.85 -13.78 9.95
CA ASP A 46 -14.37 -15.15 10.11
C ASP A 46 -12.84 -15.23 10.06
N ILE A 47 -12.21 -14.55 9.09
CA ILE A 47 -10.75 -14.45 9.01
C ILE A 47 -10.18 -13.82 10.28
N GLY A 48 -10.82 -12.76 10.79
CA GLY A 48 -10.44 -12.11 12.04
C GLY A 48 -10.49 -13.05 13.24
N GLN A 49 -11.56 -13.85 13.37
CA GLN A 49 -11.68 -14.86 14.42
C GLN A 49 -10.64 -15.97 14.31
N VAL A 50 -10.29 -16.39 13.10
CA VAL A 50 -9.22 -17.39 12.90
C VAL A 50 -7.88 -16.81 13.32
N ILE A 51 -7.58 -15.56 12.93
CA ILE A 51 -6.32 -14.88 13.29
C ILE A 51 -6.22 -14.67 14.80
N SER A 52 -7.32 -14.33 15.48
CA SER A 52 -7.30 -14.08 16.93
C SER A 52 -7.03 -15.34 17.77
N ARG A 53 -7.23 -16.54 17.20
CA ARG A 53 -6.89 -17.82 17.84
C ARG A 53 -5.43 -18.22 17.65
N LEU A 54 -4.69 -17.57 16.75
CA LEU A 54 -3.28 -17.87 16.50
C LEU A 54 -2.38 -17.25 17.58
N PRO A 55 -1.19 -17.82 17.83
CA PRO A 55 -0.19 -17.17 18.66
C PRO A 55 0.16 -15.77 18.14
N HIS A 56 0.37 -14.79 19.02
CA HIS A 56 0.62 -13.38 18.65
C HIS A 56 1.76 -13.17 17.64
N TRP A 57 2.77 -14.04 17.61
CA TRP A 57 3.88 -13.95 16.66
C TRP A 57 3.48 -14.30 15.21
N ALA A 58 2.43 -15.11 15.01
CA ALA A 58 2.02 -15.59 13.69
C ALA A 58 1.52 -14.48 12.75
N PRO A 59 0.56 -13.60 13.15
CA PRO A 59 0.14 -12.48 12.30
C PRO A 59 1.27 -11.46 12.06
N VAL A 60 2.21 -11.30 13.00
CA VAL A 60 3.38 -10.43 12.82
C VAL A 60 4.32 -11.01 11.75
N LEU A 61 4.60 -12.31 11.80
CA LEU A 61 5.40 -12.99 10.78
C LEU A 61 4.75 -12.92 9.40
N ALA A 62 3.44 -13.14 9.31
CA ALA A 62 2.70 -13.00 8.06
C ALA A 62 2.80 -11.57 7.50
N SER A 63 2.67 -10.55 8.35
CA SER A 63 2.86 -9.15 7.95
C SER A 63 4.29 -8.84 7.50
N LEU A 64 5.31 -9.41 8.17
CA LEU A 64 6.71 -9.28 7.77
C LEU A 64 6.93 -9.83 6.35
N LEU A 65 6.46 -11.05 6.09
CA LEU A 65 6.61 -11.70 4.78
C LEU A 65 5.92 -10.90 3.67
N VAL A 66 4.72 -10.38 3.93
CA VAL A 66 3.99 -9.57 2.95
C VAL A 66 4.65 -8.22 2.73
N THR A 67 5.13 -7.56 3.79
CA THR A 67 5.91 -6.33 3.71
C THR A 67 7.18 -6.52 2.88
N LEU A 68 7.88 -7.64 3.06
CA LEU A 68 9.06 -7.99 2.28
C LEU A 68 8.73 -8.24 0.81
N ALA A 69 7.67 -8.98 0.53
CA ALA A 69 7.20 -9.19 -0.84
C ALA A 69 6.90 -7.85 -1.53
N ALA A 70 6.19 -6.94 -0.85
CA ALA A 70 5.86 -5.61 -1.37
C ALA A 70 7.12 -4.77 -1.64
N ALA A 71 8.07 -4.73 -0.70
CA ALA A 71 9.33 -4.01 -0.83
C ALA A 71 10.16 -4.53 -2.02
N LEU A 72 10.23 -5.85 -2.20
CA LEU A 72 10.95 -6.47 -3.31
C LEU A 72 10.23 -6.25 -4.65
N MET A 73 8.90 -6.26 -4.68
CA MET A 73 8.11 -5.94 -5.88
C MET A 73 8.28 -4.48 -6.31
N LEU A 74 8.31 -3.55 -5.35
CA LEU A 74 8.60 -2.14 -5.59
C LEU A 74 10.00 -1.97 -6.19
N ASN A 75 11.01 -2.62 -5.59
CA ASN A 75 12.39 -2.56 -6.05
C ASN A 75 12.59 -3.17 -7.44
N THR A 76 11.97 -4.32 -7.71
CA THR A 76 12.04 -4.96 -9.04
C THR A 76 11.36 -4.10 -10.11
N SER A 77 10.21 -3.49 -9.79
CA SER A 77 9.53 -2.54 -10.67
C SER A 77 10.40 -1.31 -10.95
N ASP A 78 10.99 -0.69 -9.92
CA ASP A 78 11.87 0.46 -10.09
C ASP A 78 13.13 0.11 -10.90
N ARG A 79 13.75 -1.05 -10.67
CA ARG A 79 14.93 -1.48 -11.46
C ARG A 79 14.60 -1.72 -12.94
N LYS A 80 13.45 -2.31 -13.24
CA LYS A 80 13.01 -2.65 -14.60
C LYS A 80 12.55 -1.42 -15.41
N HIS A 81 11.94 -0.45 -14.74
CA HIS A 81 11.33 0.72 -15.39
C HIS A 81 12.03 2.06 -15.09
N VAL A 82 13.02 2.07 -14.19
CA VAL A 82 13.80 3.25 -13.75
C VAL A 82 12.86 4.39 -13.35
N LEU A 83 11.99 4.11 -12.39
CA LEU A 83 10.88 4.98 -12.02
C LEU A 83 11.40 6.19 -11.25
N THR A 84 12.38 5.97 -10.38
CA THR A 84 13.05 7.02 -9.60
C THR A 84 14.19 7.74 -10.36
N GLY A 85 14.34 7.46 -11.66
CA GLY A 85 15.40 8.05 -12.51
C GLY A 85 16.78 7.39 -12.35
N ARG A 86 17.03 6.65 -11.26
CA ARG A 86 18.30 5.93 -11.01
C ARG A 86 18.00 4.54 -10.46
N ARG A 87 18.81 3.54 -10.81
CA ARG A 87 18.69 2.20 -10.24
C ARG A 87 19.22 2.22 -8.81
N SER A 88 18.38 1.90 -7.83
CA SER A 88 18.72 1.92 -6.42
C SER A 88 17.83 0.96 -5.64
N TYR A 89 18.29 0.47 -4.49
CA TYR A 89 17.46 -0.28 -3.54
C TYR A 89 16.70 0.63 -2.56
N ALA A 90 16.84 1.95 -2.71
CA ALA A 90 16.22 2.96 -1.84
C ALA A 90 14.72 2.75 -1.65
N ILE A 91 13.99 2.40 -2.71
CA ILE A 91 12.54 2.25 -2.64
C ILE A 91 12.12 1.15 -1.66
N ALA A 92 12.85 0.05 -1.59
CA ALA A 92 12.57 -1.04 -0.64
C ALA A 92 12.83 -0.60 0.81
N PHE A 93 13.96 0.07 1.07
CA PHE A 93 14.24 0.58 2.42
C PHE A 93 13.21 1.61 2.84
N VAL A 94 12.91 2.58 1.99
CA VAL A 94 11.91 3.62 2.29
C VAL A 94 10.57 2.97 2.62
N PHE A 95 10.13 1.97 1.85
CA PHE A 95 8.89 1.24 2.14
C PHE A 95 8.92 0.56 3.52
N ILE A 96 9.98 -0.19 3.82
CA ILE A 96 10.12 -0.90 5.10
C ILE A 96 10.15 0.07 6.28
N PHE A 97 10.92 1.15 6.17
CA PHE A 97 10.98 2.18 7.20
C PHE A 97 9.62 2.85 7.38
N LEU A 98 8.87 3.12 6.31
CA LEU A 98 7.53 3.73 6.39
C LEU A 98 6.54 2.82 7.09
N ILE A 99 6.57 1.53 6.77
CA ILE A 99 5.74 0.52 7.46
C ILE A 99 6.11 0.49 8.95
N ALA A 100 7.40 0.39 9.27
CA ALA A 100 7.86 0.36 10.65
C ALA A 100 7.49 1.63 11.43
N SER A 101 7.67 2.82 10.84
CA SER A 101 7.40 4.09 11.50
C SER A 101 5.91 4.37 11.71
N SER A 102 5.02 3.71 10.97
CA SER A 102 3.57 3.90 11.11
C SER A 102 3.00 3.29 12.39
N GLY A 103 3.75 2.39 13.05
CA GLY A 103 3.42 1.79 14.36
C GLY A 103 2.29 0.77 14.32
N GLN A 104 1.20 1.03 13.61
CA GLN A 104 0.04 0.14 13.55
C GLN A 104 0.13 -0.87 12.40
N ALA A 105 1.20 -0.82 11.61
CA ALA A 105 1.36 -1.64 10.42
C ALA A 105 2.01 -3.02 10.62
N PHE A 106 2.10 -3.56 11.83
CA PHE A 106 2.81 -4.83 12.07
C PHE A 106 1.91 -6.08 12.13
N PHE A 107 0.60 -5.94 12.33
CA PHE A 107 -0.33 -7.07 12.30
C PHE A 107 -0.85 -7.33 10.91
N PHE A 108 -0.87 -8.61 10.50
CA PHE A 108 -1.44 -9.01 9.23
C PHE A 108 -2.89 -8.54 9.09
N HIS A 109 -3.23 -8.03 7.91
CA HIS A 109 -4.57 -7.54 7.57
C HIS A 109 -4.84 -7.78 6.08
N PRO A 110 -6.08 -8.06 5.66
CA PRO A 110 -6.43 -8.22 4.24
C PRO A 110 -5.98 -7.05 3.34
N ALA A 111 -5.99 -5.83 3.88
CA ALA A 111 -5.49 -4.62 3.20
C ALA A 111 -4.05 -4.75 2.66
N PHE A 112 -3.18 -5.57 3.28
CA PHE A 112 -1.84 -5.80 2.72
C PHE A 112 -1.86 -6.65 1.47
N LEU A 113 -2.66 -7.73 1.47
CA LEU A 113 -2.81 -8.58 0.29
C LEU A 113 -3.40 -7.76 -0.86
N ALA A 114 -4.38 -6.90 -0.57
CA ALA A 114 -4.88 -5.92 -1.53
C ALA A 114 -3.77 -4.99 -2.05
N GLY A 115 -2.91 -4.47 -1.16
CA GLY A 115 -1.73 -3.68 -1.53
C GLY A 115 -0.75 -4.41 -2.48
N LEU A 116 -0.48 -5.70 -2.24
CA LEU A 116 0.34 -6.54 -3.13
C LEU A 116 -0.29 -6.72 -4.51
N LEU A 117 -1.60 -6.96 -4.56
CA LEU A 117 -2.33 -7.10 -5.82
C LEU A 117 -2.33 -5.77 -6.61
N ILE A 118 -2.51 -4.63 -5.93
CA ILE A 118 -2.39 -3.31 -6.56
C ILE A 118 -0.97 -3.10 -7.11
N LEU A 119 0.07 -3.46 -6.36
CA LEU A 119 1.47 -3.43 -6.83
C LEU A 119 1.69 -4.32 -8.06
N ASN A 120 1.13 -5.53 -8.08
CA ASN A 120 1.19 -6.40 -9.24
C ASN A 120 0.45 -5.82 -10.45
N GLY A 121 -0.72 -5.22 -10.23
CA GLY A 121 -1.45 -4.50 -11.28
C GLY A 121 -0.67 -3.31 -11.84
N ASN A 122 0.02 -2.55 -10.97
CA ASN A 122 0.91 -1.46 -11.38
C ASN A 122 2.07 -1.95 -12.26
N ARG A 123 2.60 -3.14 -11.99
CA ARG A 123 3.60 -3.78 -12.85
C ARG A 123 3.03 -4.04 -14.25
N TYR A 124 1.82 -4.59 -14.37
CA TYR A 124 1.19 -4.81 -15.68
C TYR A 124 0.92 -3.51 -16.42
N LEU A 125 0.47 -2.46 -15.73
CA LEU A 125 0.31 -1.12 -16.30
C LEU A 125 1.63 -0.58 -16.90
N LEU A 126 2.75 -0.81 -16.21
CA LEU A 126 4.07 -0.41 -16.68
C LEU A 126 4.58 -1.21 -17.88
N GLU A 127 4.18 -2.47 -17.97
CA GLU A 127 4.50 -3.34 -19.10
C GLU A 127 3.69 -2.98 -20.35
N GLN A 128 2.41 -2.61 -20.19
CA GLN A 128 1.55 -2.12 -21.28
C GLN A 128 2.16 -0.93 -22.01
N TYR A 129 2.86 -0.04 -21.31
CA TYR A 129 3.53 1.09 -21.95
C TYR A 129 4.60 0.67 -22.97
N LYS A 130 5.23 -0.50 -22.80
CA LYS A 130 6.28 -1.01 -23.70
C LYS A 130 5.73 -1.85 -24.85
N THR A 131 4.62 -2.53 -24.62
CA THR A 131 3.96 -3.39 -25.60
C THR A 131 2.63 -2.78 -25.99
N GLU A 132 2.61 -2.11 -27.14
CA GLU A 132 1.37 -1.60 -27.70
C GLU A 132 0.33 -2.71 -27.84
N SER A 133 -0.92 -2.42 -27.48
CA SER A 133 -2.08 -3.28 -27.70
C SER A 133 -2.07 -4.66 -27.00
N SER A 134 -1.40 -4.79 -25.84
CA SER A 134 -1.43 -6.04 -25.08
C SER A 134 -2.69 -6.19 -24.22
N TYR A 135 -3.75 -6.73 -24.82
CA TYR A 135 -5.01 -7.05 -24.12
C TYR A 135 -4.81 -7.94 -22.87
N PRO A 136 -3.95 -8.97 -22.87
CA PRO A 136 -3.74 -9.79 -21.67
C PRO A 136 -3.21 -9.00 -20.47
N LEU A 137 -2.35 -8.00 -20.70
CA LEU A 137 -1.84 -7.14 -19.63
C LEU A 137 -2.92 -6.21 -19.09
N VAL A 138 -3.83 -5.72 -19.94
CA VAL A 138 -4.97 -4.87 -19.54
C VAL A 138 -5.94 -5.64 -18.68
N PHE A 139 -6.30 -6.86 -19.11
CA PHE A 139 -7.11 -7.76 -18.31
C PHE A 139 -6.45 -8.06 -16.97
N SER A 140 -5.16 -8.44 -16.98
CA SER A 140 -4.44 -8.82 -15.76
C SER A 140 -4.33 -7.66 -14.77
N GLN A 141 -4.09 -6.44 -15.26
CA GLN A 141 -4.10 -5.24 -14.41
C GLN A 141 -5.45 -5.04 -13.72
N ALA A 142 -6.54 -5.01 -14.51
CA ALA A 142 -7.89 -4.82 -14.00
C ALA A 142 -8.31 -5.92 -13.02
N PHE A 143 -8.03 -7.18 -13.38
CA PHE A 143 -8.29 -8.34 -12.55
C PHE A 143 -7.61 -8.23 -11.19
N ASN A 144 -6.32 -7.87 -11.14
CA ASN A 144 -5.60 -7.74 -9.86
C ASN A 144 -6.17 -6.62 -8.99
N TRP A 145 -6.53 -5.46 -9.57
CA TRP A 145 -7.09 -4.35 -8.78
C TRP A 145 -8.50 -4.63 -8.30
N SER A 146 -9.33 -5.30 -9.10
CA SER A 146 -10.67 -5.70 -8.66
C SER A 146 -10.62 -6.82 -7.63
N LEU A 147 -9.72 -7.80 -7.79
CA LEU A 147 -9.46 -8.81 -6.76
C LEU A 147 -8.97 -8.19 -5.45
N ALA A 148 -8.18 -7.11 -5.51
CA ALA A 148 -7.81 -6.34 -4.33
C ALA A 148 -9.03 -5.71 -3.65
N GLY A 149 -9.99 -5.20 -4.43
CA GLY A 149 -11.29 -4.72 -3.94
C GLY A 149 -12.10 -5.82 -3.27
N VAL A 150 -12.15 -7.01 -3.86
CA VAL A 150 -12.85 -8.16 -3.26
C VAL A 150 -12.21 -8.59 -1.93
N ILE A 151 -10.88 -8.56 -1.81
CA ILE A 151 -10.16 -8.90 -0.56
C ILE A 151 -10.26 -7.79 0.49
N TYR A 152 -10.38 -6.54 0.07
CA TYR A 152 -10.51 -5.40 0.97
C TYR A 152 -11.41 -4.35 0.31
N PRO A 153 -12.74 -4.40 0.58
CA PRO A 153 -13.76 -3.60 -0.12
C PRO A 153 -13.47 -2.11 -0.28
N PRO A 154 -12.86 -1.40 0.70
CA PRO A 154 -12.52 0.01 0.53
C PRO A 154 -11.63 0.32 -0.68
N VAL A 155 -10.90 -0.66 -1.22
CA VAL A 155 -10.06 -0.50 -2.42
C VAL A 155 -10.90 -0.27 -3.68
N PHE A 156 -12.19 -0.59 -3.68
CA PHE A 156 -13.07 -0.28 -4.82
C PHE A 156 -13.08 1.22 -5.16
N PHE A 157 -12.92 2.10 -4.17
CA PHE A 157 -12.78 3.55 -4.38
C PHE A 157 -11.51 3.95 -5.17
N ILE A 158 -10.52 3.06 -5.28
CA ILE A 158 -9.28 3.28 -6.02
C ILE A 158 -9.41 2.80 -7.48
N LEU A 159 -10.42 2.00 -7.84
CA LEU A 159 -10.60 1.50 -9.21
C LEU A 159 -10.63 2.58 -10.31
N PRO A 160 -11.17 3.79 -10.09
CA PRO A 160 -11.06 4.87 -11.08
C PRO A 160 -9.61 5.16 -11.51
N ALA A 161 -8.62 4.96 -10.62
CA ALA A 161 -7.20 5.11 -10.97
C ALA A 161 -6.72 4.08 -12.00
N VAL A 162 -7.35 2.90 -12.10
CA VAL A 162 -7.05 1.91 -13.17
C VAL A 162 -7.40 2.49 -14.53
N VAL A 163 -8.62 3.02 -14.63
CA VAL A 163 -9.17 3.59 -15.86
C VAL A 163 -8.33 4.78 -16.29
N ILE A 164 -8.07 5.71 -15.36
CA ILE A 164 -7.23 6.88 -15.62
C ILE A 164 -5.81 6.44 -15.96
N GLY A 165 -5.26 5.44 -15.29
CA GLY A 165 -3.93 4.90 -15.57
C GLY A 165 -3.79 4.36 -16.99
N MET A 166 -4.77 3.58 -17.46
CA MET A 166 -4.80 3.08 -18.83
C MET A 166 -4.85 4.22 -19.86
N VAL A 167 -5.66 5.24 -19.60
CA VAL A 167 -5.75 6.44 -20.46
C VAL A 167 -4.43 7.20 -20.49
N LEU A 168 -3.83 7.46 -19.32
CA LEU A 168 -2.55 8.16 -19.21
C LEU A 168 -1.40 7.40 -19.89
N MET A 169 -1.41 6.07 -19.84
CA MET A 169 -0.40 5.26 -20.53
C MET A 169 -0.55 5.27 -22.06
N GLY A 170 -1.66 5.77 -22.61
CA GLY A 170 -1.87 5.92 -24.05
C GLY A 170 -2.44 4.68 -24.73
N SER A 171 -2.96 3.71 -23.96
CA SER A 171 -3.49 2.44 -24.47
C SER A 171 -5.02 2.44 -24.57
N ALA A 172 -5.67 3.61 -24.62
CA ALA A 172 -7.12 3.73 -24.55
C ALA A 172 -7.79 3.59 -25.92
N THR A 173 -8.10 2.36 -26.33
CA THR A 173 -9.10 2.11 -27.39
C THR A 173 -10.35 1.46 -26.80
N LEU A 174 -11.49 1.53 -27.49
CA LEU A 174 -12.73 0.89 -27.03
C LEU A 174 -12.54 -0.59 -26.67
N ARG A 175 -11.73 -1.31 -27.45
CA ARG A 175 -11.39 -2.72 -27.17
C ARG A 175 -10.65 -2.87 -25.85
N HIS A 176 -9.72 -1.97 -25.52
CA HIS A 176 -9.03 -1.97 -24.23
C HIS A 176 -10.00 -1.72 -23.07
N PHE A 177 -10.98 -0.82 -23.22
CA PHE A 177 -12.01 -0.61 -22.20
C PHE A 177 -12.88 -1.85 -21.98
N LEU A 178 -13.25 -2.57 -23.04
CA LEU A 178 -14.00 -3.83 -22.90
C LEU A 178 -13.19 -4.90 -22.16
N VAL A 179 -11.91 -5.04 -22.50
CA VAL A 179 -11.00 -5.98 -21.82
C VAL A 179 -10.75 -5.58 -20.37
N LEU A 180 -10.62 -4.28 -20.10
CA LEU A 180 -10.50 -3.73 -18.76
C LEU A 180 -11.75 -4.06 -17.93
N LEU A 181 -12.94 -3.80 -18.49
CA LEU A 181 -14.22 -4.08 -17.84
C LEU A 181 -14.38 -5.57 -17.54
N ALA A 182 -14.03 -6.44 -18.50
CA ALA A 182 -14.01 -7.88 -18.29
C ALA A 182 -13.08 -8.26 -17.12
N GLY A 183 -11.87 -7.71 -17.07
CA GLY A 183 -10.93 -7.93 -15.97
C GLY A 183 -11.48 -7.45 -14.61
N LEU A 184 -12.13 -6.28 -14.58
CA LEU A 184 -12.73 -5.73 -13.35
C LEU A 184 -13.90 -6.57 -12.85
N ILE A 185 -14.79 -7.02 -13.74
CA ILE A 185 -16.01 -7.73 -13.37
C ILE A 185 -15.72 -9.19 -13.00
N THR A 186 -14.71 -9.83 -13.62
CA THR A 186 -14.42 -11.27 -13.42
C THR A 186 -14.29 -11.70 -11.96
N PRO A 187 -13.42 -11.10 -11.12
CA PRO A 187 -13.27 -11.55 -9.74
C PRO A 187 -14.54 -11.31 -8.90
N ILE A 188 -15.32 -10.27 -9.23
CA ILE A 188 -16.60 -9.99 -8.56
C ILE A 188 -17.62 -11.10 -8.88
N ILE A 189 -17.79 -11.44 -10.16
CA ILE A 189 -18.70 -12.53 -10.57
C ILE A 189 -18.29 -13.85 -9.93
N LEU A 190 -17.00 -14.18 -9.91
CA LEU A 190 -16.52 -15.43 -9.33
C LEU A 190 -16.85 -15.52 -7.83
N VAL A 191 -16.64 -14.45 -7.08
CA VAL A 191 -16.95 -14.44 -5.64
C VAL A 191 -18.45 -14.46 -5.38
N LEU A 192 -19.26 -13.71 -6.13
CA LEU A 192 -20.71 -13.79 -6.03
C LEU A 192 -21.24 -15.19 -6.34
N ALA A 193 -20.68 -15.85 -7.36
CA ALA A 193 -21.05 -17.22 -7.70
C ALA A 193 -20.68 -18.21 -6.59
N ILE A 194 -19.49 -18.06 -5.98
CA ILE A 194 -19.08 -18.89 -4.83
C ILE A 194 -20.06 -18.69 -3.67
N TRP A 195 -20.36 -17.45 -3.27
CA TRP A 195 -21.29 -17.18 -2.17
C TRP A 195 -22.70 -17.66 -2.44
N PHE A 196 -23.17 -17.59 -3.69
CA PHE A 196 -24.45 -18.16 -4.08
C PHE A 196 -24.45 -19.70 -3.93
N LEU A 197 -23.40 -20.37 -4.41
CA LEU A 197 -23.29 -21.83 -4.34
C LEU A 197 -23.10 -22.34 -2.90
N THR A 198 -22.48 -21.56 -2.01
CA THR A 198 -22.32 -21.91 -0.58
C THR A 198 -23.51 -21.48 0.29
N GLY A 199 -24.50 -20.79 -0.27
CA GLY A 199 -25.65 -20.26 0.48
C GLY A 199 -25.30 -19.10 1.41
N GLN A 200 -24.17 -18.43 1.20
CA GLN A 200 -23.68 -17.30 2.01
C GLN A 200 -23.93 -15.93 1.36
N LEU A 201 -24.59 -15.88 0.20
CA LEU A 201 -24.76 -14.63 -0.57
C LEU A 201 -25.36 -13.48 0.25
N ASP A 202 -26.47 -13.72 0.94
CA ASP A 202 -27.15 -12.67 1.72
C ASP A 202 -26.29 -12.19 2.90
N TYR A 203 -25.61 -13.13 3.56
CA TYR A 203 -24.70 -12.84 4.68
C TYR A 203 -23.53 -11.95 4.26
N GLU A 204 -22.85 -12.30 3.17
CA GLU A 204 -21.70 -11.55 2.67
C GLU A 204 -22.11 -10.21 2.04
N MET A 205 -23.28 -10.16 1.40
CA MET A 205 -23.80 -8.91 0.85
C MET A 205 -24.14 -7.90 1.95
N ALA A 206 -24.71 -8.35 3.07
CA ALA A 206 -24.93 -7.50 4.24
C ALA A 206 -23.61 -6.93 4.77
N SER A 207 -22.58 -7.77 4.92
CA SER A 207 -21.23 -7.33 5.34
C SER A 207 -20.63 -6.29 4.38
N ILE A 208 -20.74 -6.50 3.06
CA ILE A 208 -20.27 -5.52 2.07
C ILE A 208 -21.01 -4.18 2.21
N GLN A 209 -22.31 -4.19 2.42
CA GLN A 209 -23.09 -2.96 2.57
C GLN A 209 -22.58 -2.10 3.74
N GLU A 210 -22.14 -2.72 4.84
CA GLU A 210 -21.55 -2.00 5.96
C GLU A 210 -20.26 -1.26 5.58
N TRP A 211 -19.42 -1.84 4.71
CA TRP A 211 -18.21 -1.18 4.20
C TRP A 211 -18.49 0.06 3.36
N PHE A 212 -19.68 0.16 2.76
CA PHE A 212 -20.09 1.30 1.94
C PHE A 212 -21.09 2.23 2.63
N ALA A 213 -21.43 1.98 3.89
CA ALA A 213 -22.19 2.92 4.69
C ALA A 213 -21.42 4.25 4.77
N LEU A 214 -22.08 5.37 4.49
CA LEU A 214 -21.40 6.67 4.49
C LEU A 214 -21.08 7.09 5.93
N ARG A 215 -19.83 7.54 6.14
CA ARG A 215 -19.42 8.11 7.42
C ARG A 215 -20.15 9.44 7.65
N ILE A 216 -20.73 9.60 8.84
CA ILE A 216 -21.39 10.85 9.27
C ILE A 216 -20.35 11.84 9.84
N ASP A 217 -19.34 11.32 10.55
CA ASP A 217 -18.24 12.12 11.09
C ASP A 217 -17.22 12.52 10.02
N PHE A 218 -16.83 13.79 9.96
CA PHE A 218 -15.83 14.23 8.98
C PHE A 218 -14.41 13.70 9.27
N ILE A 219 -14.02 13.60 10.55
CA ILE A 219 -12.65 13.20 10.93
C ILE A 219 -12.64 11.74 11.41
N PRO A 220 -11.92 10.83 10.74
CA PRO A 220 -11.78 9.44 11.15
C PRO A 220 -11.24 9.30 12.58
N ASN A 221 -11.82 8.37 13.35
CA ASN A 221 -11.47 8.17 14.75
C ASN A 221 -9.98 7.86 14.96
N PHE A 222 -9.38 7.04 14.10
CA PHE A 222 -7.96 6.68 14.20
C PHE A 222 -7.01 7.87 13.93
N LEU A 223 -7.42 8.84 13.11
CA LEU A 223 -6.64 10.07 12.89
C LEU A 223 -6.74 11.01 14.10
N ARG A 224 -7.90 11.04 14.75
CA ARG A 224 -8.12 11.83 15.97
C ARG A 224 -7.35 11.26 17.16
N SER A 225 -7.35 9.94 17.32
CA SER A 225 -6.71 9.28 18.46
C SER A 225 -5.19 9.19 18.33
N ASN A 226 -4.64 9.23 17.11
CA ASN A 226 -3.23 8.99 16.86
C ASN A 226 -2.55 10.15 16.11
N TRP A 227 -2.13 11.16 16.88
CA TRP A 227 -1.46 12.37 16.36
C TRP A 227 -0.16 12.05 15.59
N LEU A 228 0.52 10.94 15.91
CA LEU A 228 1.72 10.50 15.20
C LEU A 228 1.39 10.14 13.74
N ILE A 229 0.28 9.43 13.52
CA ILE A 229 -0.20 9.10 12.17
C ILE A 229 -0.52 10.36 11.38
N LEU A 230 -1.21 11.32 12.00
CA LEU A 230 -1.53 12.59 11.36
C LEU A 230 -0.27 13.36 10.97
N GLY A 231 0.69 13.50 11.89
CA GLY A 231 1.99 14.12 11.62
C GLY A 231 2.74 13.43 10.49
N TRP A 232 2.66 12.10 10.44
CA TRP A 232 3.21 11.28 9.36
C TRP A 232 2.57 11.55 8.00
N LEU A 233 1.24 11.56 7.94
CA LEU A 233 0.50 11.85 6.71
C LEU A 233 0.80 13.25 6.19
N LEU A 234 0.88 14.24 7.08
CA LEU A 234 1.26 15.61 6.74
C LEU A 234 2.69 15.67 6.20
N LEU A 235 3.64 14.97 6.83
CA LEU A 235 5.03 14.89 6.35
C LEU A 235 5.10 14.28 4.95
N ILE A 236 4.41 13.15 4.73
CA ILE A 236 4.34 12.49 3.42
C ILE A 236 3.75 13.45 2.38
N LEU A 237 2.65 14.12 2.71
CA LEU A 237 1.98 15.07 1.82
C LEU A 237 2.91 16.23 1.44
N VAL A 238 3.61 16.82 2.40
CA VAL A 238 4.58 17.89 2.16
C VAL A 238 5.71 17.40 1.26
N CYS A 239 6.28 16.22 1.53
CA CYS A 239 7.31 15.65 0.67
C CYS A 239 6.81 15.40 -0.75
N ILE A 240 5.56 14.95 -0.93
CA ILE A 240 4.94 14.75 -2.24
C ILE A 240 4.79 16.07 -2.99
N ILE A 241 4.33 17.14 -2.33
CA ILE A 241 4.19 18.48 -2.93
C ILE A 241 5.56 19.00 -3.38
N ILE A 242 6.58 18.86 -2.56
CA ILE A 242 7.95 19.25 -2.93
C ILE A 242 8.46 18.40 -4.09
N ALA A 243 8.23 17.09 -4.05
CA ALA A 243 8.61 16.14 -5.09
C ALA A 243 7.93 16.47 -6.43
N SER A 244 6.65 16.84 -6.42
CA SER A 244 5.87 17.12 -7.63
C SER A 244 6.33 18.42 -8.31
N VAL A 245 6.64 19.46 -7.54
CA VAL A 245 7.20 20.72 -8.06
C VAL A 245 8.61 20.52 -8.63
N GLY A 246 9.43 19.70 -7.96
CA GLY A 246 10.79 19.39 -8.38
C GLY A 246 10.88 18.36 -9.52
N TYR A 247 9.77 17.76 -9.94
CA TYR A 247 9.78 16.61 -10.84
C TYR A 247 10.18 16.98 -12.27
N ARG A 248 11.48 16.86 -12.57
CA ARG A 248 12.06 17.13 -13.91
C ARG A 248 12.60 15.87 -14.59
N ASN A 249 11.87 14.76 -14.51
CA ASN A 249 12.31 13.54 -15.18
C ASN A 249 12.13 13.65 -16.71
N PRO A 250 13.19 13.52 -17.52
CA PRO A 250 13.09 13.60 -18.98
C PRO A 250 12.25 12.46 -19.57
N ARG A 251 12.12 11.33 -18.86
CA ARG A 251 11.41 10.15 -19.38
C ARG A 251 9.89 10.31 -19.26
N VAL A 252 9.20 10.25 -20.41
CA VAL A 252 7.73 10.33 -20.52
C VAL A 252 7.04 9.23 -19.70
N GLN A 253 7.55 7.99 -19.76
CA GLN A 253 6.99 6.84 -19.01
C GLN A 253 6.94 7.12 -17.50
N SER A 254 8.04 7.63 -16.96
CA SER A 254 8.18 7.88 -15.53
C SER A 254 7.27 9.04 -15.08
N ARG A 255 7.08 10.08 -15.92
CA ARG A 255 6.08 11.14 -15.68
C ARG A 255 4.64 10.61 -15.62
N ARG A 256 4.24 9.77 -16.58
CA ARG A 256 2.90 9.18 -16.61
C ARG A 256 2.66 8.29 -15.39
N LEU A 257 3.63 7.45 -15.01
CA LEU A 257 3.51 6.64 -13.80
C LEU A 257 3.39 7.49 -12.54
N PHE A 258 4.17 8.58 -12.45
CA PHE A 258 4.09 9.52 -11.33
C PHE A 258 2.66 10.05 -11.19
N GLN A 259 2.01 10.44 -12.29
CA GLN A 259 0.62 10.89 -12.31
C GLN A 259 -0.35 9.80 -11.85
N VAL A 260 -0.17 8.54 -12.31
CA VAL A 260 -1.02 7.42 -11.87
C VAL A 260 -0.89 7.16 -10.37
N ASN A 261 0.34 7.09 -9.85
CA ASN A 261 0.57 6.91 -8.41
C ASN A 261 0.03 8.11 -7.62
N PHE A 262 0.00 9.30 -8.20
CA PHE A 262 -0.48 10.50 -7.52
C PHE A 262 -2.00 10.43 -7.35
N ILE A 263 -2.71 10.04 -8.42
CA ILE A 263 -4.15 9.81 -8.37
C ILE A 263 -4.46 8.66 -7.39
N GLN A 264 -3.70 7.56 -7.46
CA GLN A 264 -3.84 6.45 -6.52
C GLN A 264 -3.66 6.93 -5.06
N PHE A 265 -2.65 7.76 -4.81
CA PHE A 265 -2.40 8.35 -3.48
C PHE A 265 -3.58 9.20 -3.00
N ILE A 266 -4.08 10.11 -3.84
CA ILE A 266 -5.21 10.98 -3.49
C ILE A 266 -6.49 10.18 -3.23
N LEU A 267 -6.81 9.20 -4.09
CA LEU A 267 -7.97 8.33 -3.90
C LEU A 267 -7.84 7.53 -2.60
N THR A 268 -6.65 6.98 -2.32
CA THR A 268 -6.41 6.22 -1.08
C THR A 268 -6.50 7.12 0.16
N LEU A 269 -6.00 8.35 0.08
CA LEU A 269 -6.09 9.33 1.16
C LEU A 269 -7.54 9.76 1.43
N GLY A 270 -8.40 9.75 0.41
CA GLY A 270 -9.82 10.05 0.53
C GLY A 270 -10.65 8.96 1.22
N ILE A 271 -10.26 7.69 1.09
CA ILE A 271 -11.04 6.54 1.60
C ILE A 271 -11.48 6.69 3.07
N PRO A 272 -10.59 7.04 4.04
CA PRO A 272 -10.98 7.15 5.45
C PRO A 272 -12.14 8.12 5.72
N PHE A 273 -12.29 9.14 4.87
CA PHE A 273 -13.34 10.15 4.98
C PHE A 273 -14.70 9.66 4.50
N PHE A 274 -14.74 8.69 3.58
CA PHE A 274 -15.98 8.13 3.06
C PHE A 274 -16.40 6.85 3.77
N VAL A 275 -15.43 6.02 4.19
CA VAL A 275 -15.67 4.69 4.75
C VAL A 275 -15.48 4.67 6.27
N PRO A 276 -16.53 4.39 7.06
CA PRO A 276 -16.49 4.42 8.52
C PRO A 276 -15.63 3.30 9.12
N LEU A 277 -15.66 2.11 8.49
CA LEU A 277 -14.95 0.91 8.94
C LEU A 277 -13.45 0.92 8.65
N VAL A 278 -12.97 1.87 7.85
CA VAL A 278 -11.54 1.97 7.54
C VAL A 278 -10.79 2.53 8.75
N GLY A 279 -9.86 1.73 9.24
CA GLY A 279 -8.90 2.06 10.27
C GLY A 279 -7.52 2.43 9.73
N PRO A 280 -6.48 2.33 10.57
CA PRO A 280 -5.11 2.72 10.23
C PRO A 280 -4.45 1.79 9.19
N GLU A 281 -4.98 0.60 8.94
CA GLU A 281 -4.48 -0.35 7.96
C GLU A 281 -4.43 0.23 6.53
N ILE A 282 -5.29 1.19 6.20
CA ILE A 282 -5.32 1.87 4.90
C ILE A 282 -4.02 2.59 4.58
N ILE A 283 -3.27 3.00 5.61
CA ILE A 283 -1.97 3.64 5.48
C ILE A 283 -1.05 2.74 4.67
N ARG A 284 -1.13 1.42 4.80
CA ARG A 284 -0.27 0.48 4.06
C ARG A 284 -0.51 0.54 2.56
N ILE A 285 -1.76 0.69 2.15
CA ILE A 285 -2.12 0.88 0.73
C ILE A 285 -1.65 2.27 0.27
N LEU A 286 -1.78 3.29 1.12
CA LEU A 286 -1.30 4.65 0.84
C LEU A 286 0.23 4.72 0.69
N LEU A 287 0.96 3.90 1.45
CA LEU A 287 2.41 3.84 1.41
C LEU A 287 2.94 3.25 0.10
N VAL A 288 2.14 2.49 -0.66
CA VAL A 288 2.53 2.00 -1.99
C VAL A 288 2.90 3.16 -2.93
N PRO A 289 1.98 4.09 -3.27
CA PRO A 289 2.35 5.27 -4.05
C PRO A 289 3.22 6.25 -3.25
N GLY A 290 3.00 6.38 -1.93
CA GLY A 290 3.80 7.26 -1.06
C GLY A 290 5.30 6.98 -1.11
N THR A 291 5.69 5.70 -1.19
CA THR A 291 7.10 5.29 -1.26
C THR A 291 7.77 5.75 -2.54
N TYR A 292 7.06 5.72 -3.68
CA TYR A 292 7.62 6.23 -4.94
C TYR A 292 7.99 7.70 -4.82
N PHE A 293 7.08 8.52 -4.27
CA PHE A 293 7.30 9.95 -4.10
C PHE A 293 8.44 10.25 -3.13
N LEU A 294 8.43 9.60 -1.98
CA LEU A 294 9.46 9.79 -0.96
C LEU A 294 10.83 9.35 -1.44
N THR A 295 10.91 8.24 -2.17
CA THR A 295 12.16 7.77 -2.74
C THR A 295 12.68 8.75 -3.80
N PHE A 296 11.81 9.24 -4.68
CA PHE A 296 12.17 10.25 -5.65
C PHE A 296 12.70 11.52 -4.97
N TRP A 297 11.96 12.05 -3.99
CA TRP A 297 12.37 13.21 -3.20
C TRP A 297 13.74 12.99 -2.54
N LEU A 298 13.92 11.86 -1.85
CA LEU A 298 15.17 11.53 -1.17
C LEU A 298 16.38 11.46 -2.13
N LEU A 299 16.17 10.95 -3.35
CA LEU A 299 17.24 10.82 -4.33
C LEU A 299 17.66 12.17 -4.92
N GLU A 300 16.71 13.10 -5.05
CA GLU A 300 16.88 14.43 -5.65
C GLU A 300 17.34 15.51 -4.67
N VAL A 301 17.07 15.33 -3.37
CA VAL A 301 17.57 16.26 -2.34
C VAL A 301 19.10 16.29 -2.36
N ASP A 302 19.70 17.42 -2.70
CA ASP A 302 21.16 17.58 -2.78
C ASP A 302 21.86 17.41 -1.42
N ARG A 303 21.32 18.09 -0.40
CA ARG A 303 21.95 18.21 0.92
C ARG A 303 21.80 16.93 1.74
N GLU A 304 22.93 16.33 2.13
CA GLU A 304 22.96 15.06 2.87
C GLU A 304 22.26 15.13 4.23
N TRP A 305 22.35 16.25 4.93
CA TRP A 305 21.72 16.42 6.24
C TRP A 305 20.18 16.32 6.19
N LYS A 306 19.53 16.81 5.12
CA LYS A 306 18.06 16.72 4.97
C LYS A 306 17.59 15.27 4.86
N ARG A 307 18.35 14.45 4.14
CA ARG A 307 18.08 13.02 3.98
C ARG A 307 18.30 12.27 5.29
N ASN A 308 19.42 12.56 5.97
CA ASN A 308 19.69 11.97 7.28
C ASN A 308 18.62 12.36 8.32
N LEU A 309 18.20 13.63 8.33
CA LEU A 309 17.12 14.11 9.20
C LEU A 309 15.82 13.33 8.95
N PHE A 310 15.43 13.12 7.70
CA PHE A 310 14.25 12.32 7.37
C PHE A 310 14.33 10.90 7.96
N PHE A 311 15.46 10.20 7.78
CA PHE A 311 15.62 8.87 8.35
C PHE A 311 15.68 8.87 9.89
N ILE A 312 16.26 9.90 10.50
CA ILE A 312 16.26 10.06 11.96
C ILE A 312 14.82 10.24 12.45
N MET A 313 14.00 11.05 11.78
CA MET A 313 12.58 11.21 12.12
C MET A 313 11.81 9.89 11.99
N MET A 314 12.10 9.08 10.98
CA MET A 314 11.53 7.74 10.82
C MET A 314 11.87 6.81 11.97
N LEU A 315 13.15 6.75 12.31
CA LEU A 315 13.64 5.91 13.38
C LEU A 315 13.13 6.38 14.74
N ALA A 316 13.10 7.69 14.97
CA ALA A 316 12.50 8.28 16.16
C ALA A 316 11.02 7.91 16.29
N SER A 317 10.24 7.99 15.20
CA SER A 317 8.83 7.59 15.19
C SER A 317 8.62 6.11 15.54
N TRP A 318 9.46 5.23 15.01
CA TRP A 318 9.42 3.81 15.35
C TRP A 318 9.80 3.57 16.82
N LEU A 319 10.83 4.25 17.32
CA LEU A 319 11.22 4.17 18.73
C LEU A 319 10.12 4.70 19.65
N THR A 320 9.48 5.83 19.33
CA THR A 320 8.38 6.36 20.12
C THR A 320 7.21 5.38 20.16
N PHE A 321 6.95 4.67 19.06
CA PHE A 321 5.94 3.61 19.03
C PHE A 321 6.31 2.43 19.93
N LEU A 322 7.56 1.97 19.90
CA LEU A 322 8.00 0.89 20.80
C LEU A 322 7.90 1.29 22.27
N LEU A 323 8.37 2.50 22.61
CA LEU A 323 8.35 3.02 23.98
C LEU A 323 6.92 3.21 24.48
N SER A 324 6.02 3.73 23.65
CA SER A 324 4.63 3.96 24.06
C SER A 324 3.93 2.67 24.44
N HIS A 325 4.26 1.53 23.83
CA HIS A 325 3.61 0.24 24.13
C HIS A 325 4.34 -0.57 25.20
N THR A 326 5.63 -0.35 25.41
CA THR A 326 6.38 -1.02 26.49
C THR A 326 5.94 -0.50 27.87
N ILE A 327 5.65 0.80 27.99
CA ILE A 327 5.25 1.43 29.26
C ILE A 327 3.91 0.87 29.79
N TYR A 328 3.00 0.43 28.92
CA TYR A 328 1.71 -0.14 29.36
C TYR A 328 1.79 -1.61 29.79
N THR A 329 2.93 -2.27 29.59
CA THR A 329 3.12 -3.70 29.93
C THR A 329 3.83 -3.93 31.27
N LEU A 330 4.42 -2.88 31.86
CA LEU A 330 5.04 -2.88 33.19
C LEU A 330 4.07 -2.31 34.21
#